data_AF-A0A699Q7P6-F1
#
_entry.id   AF-A0A699Q7P6-F1
#
_cell.length_a   1.000
_cell.length_b   1.000
_cell.length_c   1.000
_cell.angle_alpha   90.00
_cell.angle_beta   90.00
_cell.angle_gamma   90.00
#
_symmetry.space_group_name_H-M   'P 1'
#
loop_
_entity.id
_entity.type
_entity.pdbx_description
1 polymer ?
#
loop_
_entity_poly.entity_id
_entity_poly.type
_entity_poly.pdbx_seq_one_letter_code
_entity_poly.pdbx_strand_id
1 'polypeptide(L)'
;VVVRDFPKVFPDDLSGLPPIREIKFQIELFPGATPVAKSPYKLAPFELEELSGQVKELQDKGFIRSSLSSWGALVSFVKKNDGSFRMCIDYMELNNLTVKNHYPLPRIDDLFDQLTRYGHFEFTVMPFGLTNAPAVFMDLMNRVCSPYLDRFVIVFIDDILIYSKTREEHVEHLRLVLGLVKKEKLYAKFSKYPIKIEAVKNWKAPRTPSEKCKTFDWGEEQELAFQTLKDKFCNAPVLALPDG
;
A
#
# COMPACT_ATOMS: atom_id res chain seq x y z
N VAL A 1 -22.84 -11.87 -0.64
CA VAL A 1 -23.07 -13.28 -0.25
C VAL A 1 -21.74 -14.03 -0.22
N VAL A 2 -21.11 -14.28 -1.37
CA VAL A 2 -19.85 -15.05 -1.54
C VAL A 2 -18.75 -14.76 -0.49
N VAL A 3 -18.48 -13.49 -0.15
CA VAL A 3 -17.45 -13.12 0.84
C VAL A 3 -17.59 -13.87 2.18
N ARG A 4 -18.82 -14.17 2.63
CA ARG A 4 -19.08 -14.90 3.88
C ARG A 4 -18.61 -16.36 3.84
N ASP A 5 -18.42 -16.91 2.64
CA ASP A 5 -17.96 -18.29 2.42
C ASP A 5 -16.42 -18.40 2.53
N PHE A 6 -15.72 -17.26 2.60
CA PHE A 6 -14.26 -17.15 2.64
C PHE A 6 -13.71 -16.41 3.87
N PRO A 7 -14.13 -16.72 5.12
CA PRO A 7 -13.69 -15.97 6.31
C PRO A 7 -12.17 -16.01 6.53
N LYS A 8 -11.49 -17.07 6.07
CA LYS A 8 -10.01 -17.17 6.12
C LYS A 8 -9.27 -16.23 5.16
N VAL A 9 -9.95 -15.66 4.16
CA VAL A 9 -9.38 -14.64 3.25
C VAL A 9 -9.55 -13.24 3.84
N PHE A 10 -10.57 -13.03 4.66
CA PHE A 10 -10.91 -11.75 5.29
C PHE A 10 -10.85 -11.85 6.83
N PRO A 11 -9.70 -12.18 7.42
CA PRO A 11 -9.57 -12.21 8.88
C PRO A 11 -9.58 -10.78 9.45
N ASP A 12 -10.13 -10.61 10.65
CA ASP A 12 -10.12 -9.34 11.37
C ASP A 12 -8.70 -8.93 11.83
N ASP A 13 -7.82 -9.93 12.08
CA ASP A 13 -6.40 -9.73 12.36
C ASP A 13 -5.50 -10.74 11.63
N LEU A 14 -4.31 -10.29 11.22
CA LEU A 14 -3.28 -11.11 10.57
C LEU A 14 -2.34 -11.69 11.65
N SER A 15 -2.63 -12.91 12.08
CA SER A 15 -1.79 -13.66 13.02
C SER A 15 -0.83 -14.61 12.30
N GLY A 16 0.46 -14.48 12.63
CA GLY A 16 1.53 -15.36 12.16
C GLY A 16 2.15 -14.97 10.81
N LEU A 17 3.29 -15.59 10.51
CA LEU A 17 4.08 -15.31 9.31
C LEU A 17 3.42 -15.87 8.04
N PRO A 18 3.57 -15.20 6.88
CA PRO A 18 3.19 -15.77 5.59
C PRO A 18 4.02 -17.04 5.30
N PRO A 19 3.51 -17.96 4.45
CA PRO A 19 4.30 -19.09 3.99
C PRO A 19 5.56 -18.60 3.26
N ILE A 20 6.64 -19.39 3.32
CA ILE A 20 7.82 -19.17 2.48
C ILE A 20 7.39 -19.29 1.01
N ARG A 21 7.69 -18.27 0.21
CA ARG A 21 7.43 -18.21 -1.24
C ARG A 21 8.75 -18.31 -2.00
N GLU A 22 8.67 -18.68 -3.28
CA GLU A 22 9.84 -18.70 -4.19
C GLU A 22 10.42 -17.30 -4.39
N ILE A 23 9.54 -16.30 -4.55
CA ILE A 23 9.92 -14.88 -4.55
C ILE A 23 10.30 -14.49 -3.13
N LYS A 24 11.59 -14.23 -2.91
CA LYS A 24 12.09 -13.57 -1.71
C LYS A 24 12.32 -12.10 -2.02
N PHE A 25 11.78 -11.22 -1.19
CA PHE A 25 12.09 -9.80 -1.28
C PHE A 25 13.55 -9.58 -0.84
N GLN A 26 14.37 -8.99 -1.70
CA GLN A 26 15.78 -8.66 -1.46
C GLN A 26 16.02 -7.17 -1.75
N ILE A 27 16.86 -6.55 -0.94
CA ILE A 27 17.29 -5.15 -1.11
C ILE A 27 18.70 -5.20 -1.68
N GLU A 28 18.82 -5.13 -3.00
CA GLU A 28 20.10 -5.00 -3.68
C GLU A 28 20.61 -3.57 -3.54
N LEU A 29 21.83 -3.39 -3.05
CA LEU A 29 22.47 -2.08 -2.87
C LEU A 29 23.52 -1.84 -3.96
N PHE A 30 23.77 -0.57 -4.28
CA PHE A 30 24.86 -0.22 -5.18
C PHE A 30 26.23 -0.71 -4.64
N PRO A 31 27.16 -1.15 -5.51
CA PRO A 31 28.49 -1.57 -5.08
C PRO A 31 29.19 -0.48 -4.26
N GLY A 32 29.66 -0.83 -3.06
CA GLY A 32 30.33 0.10 -2.14
C GLY A 32 29.40 0.88 -1.21
N ALA A 33 28.08 0.62 -1.20
CA ALA A 33 27.17 1.20 -0.22
C ALA A 33 27.58 0.86 1.23
N THR A 34 27.69 1.88 2.08
CA THR A 34 28.07 1.76 3.50
C THR A 34 26.84 1.82 4.41
N PRO A 35 26.88 1.22 5.62
CA PRO A 35 25.77 1.25 6.55
C PRO A 35 25.36 2.66 6.95
N VAL A 36 24.05 2.92 6.89
CA VAL A 36 23.42 4.15 7.34
C VAL A 36 22.81 3.90 8.72
N ALA A 37 23.21 4.70 9.72
CA ALA A 37 22.62 4.71 11.05
C ALA A 37 22.62 6.15 11.59
N LYS A 38 21.43 6.75 11.67
CA LYS A 38 21.22 8.11 12.18
C LYS A 38 20.66 8.09 13.60
N SER A 39 20.90 9.18 14.33
CA SER A 39 20.37 9.38 15.68
C SER A 39 18.84 9.35 15.71
N PRO A 40 18.25 8.62 16.67
CA PRO A 40 16.84 8.76 17.03
C PRO A 40 16.40 10.18 17.34
N TYR A 41 15.15 10.47 17.03
CA TYR A 41 14.51 11.74 17.22
C TYR A 41 13.76 11.76 18.57
N LYS A 42 13.31 12.96 18.94
CA LYS A 42 12.75 13.23 20.26
C LYS A 42 11.24 13.03 20.25
N LEU A 43 10.81 11.77 20.35
CA LEU A 43 9.43 11.44 20.67
C LEU A 43 9.01 11.98 22.06
N ALA A 44 7.77 12.42 22.16
CA ALA A 44 7.08 12.75 23.41
C ALA A 44 6.73 11.48 24.20
N PRO A 45 6.43 11.58 25.52
CA PRO A 45 6.14 10.40 26.35
C PRO A 45 5.01 9.50 25.83
N PHE A 46 3.93 10.08 25.29
CA PHE A 46 2.81 9.31 24.73
C PHE A 46 3.17 8.61 23.41
N GLU A 47 4.04 9.21 22.60
CA GLU A 47 4.52 8.61 21.34
C GLU A 47 5.49 7.45 21.63
N LEU A 48 6.26 7.55 22.71
CA LEU A 48 7.10 6.46 23.21
C LEU A 48 6.25 5.28 23.70
N GLU A 49 5.15 5.53 24.42
CA GLU A 49 4.20 4.50 24.86
C GLU A 49 3.50 3.81 23.66
N GLU A 50 2.95 4.60 22.74
CA GLU A 50 2.34 4.12 21.49
C GLU A 50 3.31 3.26 20.68
N LEU A 51 4.56 3.70 20.56
CA LEU A 51 5.61 2.95 19.87
C LEU A 51 5.92 1.63 20.56
N SER A 52 6.05 1.64 21.89
CA SER A 52 6.28 0.40 22.65
C SER A 52 5.13 -0.59 22.45
N GLY A 53 3.90 -0.10 22.29
CA GLY A 53 2.74 -0.90 21.91
C GLY A 53 2.87 -1.52 20.53
N GLN A 54 3.08 -0.70 19.49
CA GLN A 54 3.17 -1.18 18.10
C GLN A 54 4.40 -2.08 17.86
N VAL A 55 5.56 -1.78 18.46
CA VAL A 55 6.75 -2.65 18.41
C VAL A 55 6.45 -4.02 19.03
N LYS A 56 5.81 -4.05 20.20
CA LYS A 56 5.43 -5.31 20.85
C LYS A 56 4.43 -6.11 20.00
N GLU A 57 3.41 -5.47 19.42
CA GLU A 57 2.46 -6.12 18.53
C GLU A 57 3.16 -6.79 17.32
N LEU A 58 4.11 -6.09 16.70
CA LEU A 58 4.89 -6.63 15.59
C LEU A 58 5.83 -7.78 16.01
N GLN A 59 6.37 -7.76 17.23
CA GLN A 59 7.15 -8.87 17.80
C GLN A 59 6.26 -10.08 18.10
N ASP A 60 5.10 -9.88 18.73
CA ASP A 60 4.14 -10.93 19.08
C ASP A 60 3.57 -11.61 17.81
N LYS A 61 3.43 -10.86 16.71
CA LYS A 61 3.10 -11.40 15.36
C LYS A 61 4.30 -12.01 14.62
N GLY A 62 5.52 -11.83 15.12
CA GLY A 62 6.78 -12.28 14.53
C GLY A 62 7.26 -11.47 13.32
N PHE A 63 6.58 -10.37 12.98
CA PHE A 63 6.89 -9.52 11.82
C PHE A 63 8.22 -8.76 11.96
N ILE A 64 8.67 -8.54 13.20
CA ILE A 64 10.01 -8.03 13.51
C ILE A 64 10.70 -8.91 14.57
N ARG A 65 12.03 -8.87 14.58
CA ARG A 65 12.88 -9.44 15.65
C ARG A 65 13.94 -8.44 16.06
N SER A 66 14.49 -8.59 17.26
CA SER A 66 15.66 -7.80 17.70
C SER A 66 16.85 -8.06 16.76
N SER A 67 17.60 -7.01 16.46
CA SER A 67 18.73 -7.01 15.54
C SER A 67 19.96 -6.36 16.17
N LEU A 68 21.13 -6.76 15.69
CA LEU A 68 22.44 -6.12 15.97
C LEU A 68 23.03 -5.51 14.69
N SER A 69 22.18 -5.19 13.71
CA SER A 69 22.59 -4.62 12.42
C SER A 69 23.32 -3.29 12.59
N SER A 70 24.35 -3.08 11.76
CA SER A 70 25.00 -1.77 11.58
C SER A 70 24.15 -0.76 10.79
N TRP A 71 23.00 -1.19 10.25
CA TRP A 71 22.03 -0.36 9.56
C TRP A 71 20.86 0.01 10.49
N GLY A 72 20.36 1.25 10.37
CA GLY A 72 19.17 1.73 11.08
C GLY A 72 18.33 2.65 10.19
N ALA A 73 17.03 2.37 10.11
CA ALA A 73 16.04 3.13 9.36
C ALA A 73 15.08 3.85 10.32
N LEU A 74 14.71 5.08 10.02
CA LEU A 74 14.10 6.02 10.96
C LEU A 74 12.58 5.71 11.15
N VAL A 75 11.91 6.03 12.27
CA VAL A 75 10.58 5.48 12.70
C VAL A 75 9.59 6.58 13.12
N SER A 76 8.97 7.22 12.13
CA SER A 76 8.04 8.34 12.29
C SER A 76 6.65 7.93 12.78
N PHE A 77 5.86 8.92 13.21
CA PHE A 77 4.42 8.80 13.40
C PHE A 77 3.63 9.72 12.48
N VAL A 78 2.69 9.14 11.72
CA VAL A 78 1.70 9.88 10.94
C VAL A 78 0.33 9.75 11.61
N LYS A 79 -0.36 10.86 11.86
CA LYS A 79 -1.70 10.86 12.43
C LYS A 79 -2.74 10.51 11.36
N LYS A 80 -3.57 9.50 11.64
CA LYS A 80 -4.69 9.09 10.78
C LYS A 80 -5.90 10.03 10.96
N ASN A 81 -6.85 9.97 10.02
CA ASN A 81 -8.09 10.73 10.07
C ASN A 81 -8.98 10.42 11.29
N ASP A 82 -8.87 9.20 11.86
CA ASP A 82 -9.54 8.77 13.09
C ASP A 82 -8.86 9.27 14.38
N GLY A 83 -7.75 10.01 14.24
CA GLY A 83 -6.96 10.54 15.36
C GLY A 83 -5.88 9.60 15.89
N SER A 84 -5.88 8.33 15.52
CA SER A 84 -4.84 7.36 15.93
C SER A 84 -3.52 7.59 15.19
N PHE A 85 -2.43 7.06 15.74
CA PHE A 85 -1.11 7.16 15.11
C PHE A 85 -0.82 5.92 14.23
N ARG A 86 -0.06 6.13 13.15
CA ARG A 86 0.51 5.09 12.31
C ARG A 86 2.03 5.19 12.43
N MET A 87 2.68 4.15 12.94
CA MET A 87 4.13 4.03 12.83
C MET A 87 4.52 3.85 11.36
N CYS A 88 5.45 4.68 10.89
CA CYS A 88 5.98 4.67 9.54
C CYS A 88 7.50 4.54 9.63
N ILE A 89 8.12 3.77 8.73
CA ILE A 89 9.58 3.62 8.72
C ILE A 89 10.13 4.34 7.50
N ASP A 90 10.98 5.32 7.76
CA ASP A 90 11.73 6.05 6.77
C ASP A 90 12.94 5.23 6.35
N TYR A 91 12.82 4.75 5.12
CA TYR A 91 13.87 4.07 4.40
C TYR A 91 14.50 4.97 3.33
N MET A 92 14.33 6.31 3.34
CA MET A 92 14.76 7.19 2.23
C MET A 92 16.25 7.02 1.89
N GLU A 93 17.13 6.97 2.89
CA GLU A 93 18.56 6.79 2.64
C GLU A 93 18.91 5.38 2.16
N LEU A 94 18.22 4.35 2.68
CA LEU A 94 18.36 2.99 2.18
C LEU A 94 17.87 2.87 0.73
N ASN A 95 16.73 3.48 0.41
CA ASN A 95 16.10 3.55 -0.91
C ASN A 95 17.00 4.28 -1.92
N ASN A 96 17.72 5.33 -1.50
CA ASN A 96 18.70 6.02 -2.34
C ASN A 96 19.95 5.17 -2.65
N LEU A 97 20.31 4.25 -1.75
CA LEU A 97 21.40 3.28 -1.93
C LEU A 97 20.94 1.97 -2.61
N THR A 98 19.63 1.79 -2.82
CA THR A 98 19.03 0.59 -3.41
C THR A 98 19.03 0.65 -4.93
N VAL A 99 19.44 -0.45 -5.58
CA VAL A 99 19.31 -0.64 -7.02
C VAL A 99 17.82 -0.73 -7.36
N LYS A 100 17.35 0.25 -8.15
CA LYS A 100 15.93 0.36 -8.52
C LYS A 100 15.59 -0.67 -9.59
N ASN A 101 14.65 -1.55 -9.30
CA ASN A 101 14.17 -2.50 -10.29
C ASN A 101 13.31 -1.77 -11.34
N HIS A 102 13.55 -2.03 -12.63
CA HIS A 102 12.88 -1.35 -13.75
C HIS A 102 11.46 -1.86 -14.03
N TYR A 103 10.72 -2.23 -12.98
CA TYR A 103 9.30 -2.52 -13.09
C TYR A 103 8.51 -1.19 -13.22
N PRO A 104 7.63 -1.04 -14.23
CA PRO A 104 6.98 0.25 -14.51
C PRO A 104 5.91 0.56 -13.44
N LEU A 105 6.26 1.42 -12.48
CA LEU A 105 5.37 1.93 -11.44
C LEU A 105 5.10 3.43 -11.60
N PRO A 106 3.83 3.89 -11.53
CA PRO A 106 3.52 5.32 -11.50
C PRO A 106 3.92 5.96 -10.16
N ARG A 107 4.38 7.21 -10.20
CA ARG A 107 4.98 7.90 -9.04
C ARG A 107 3.96 8.77 -8.28
N ILE A 108 4.12 8.79 -6.96
CA ILE A 108 3.56 9.79 -6.04
C ILE A 108 4.71 10.16 -5.10
N ASP A 109 5.26 11.37 -5.24
CA ASP A 109 6.52 11.73 -4.59
C ASP A 109 6.34 12.20 -3.12
N ASP A 110 7.36 11.86 -2.32
CA ASP A 110 7.88 12.46 -1.07
C ASP A 110 6.98 12.74 0.16
N LEU A 111 7.30 12.06 1.30
CA LEU A 111 7.49 12.74 2.60
C LEU A 111 8.28 11.93 3.69
N PHE A 112 9.21 12.64 4.35
CA PHE A 112 10.08 12.42 5.53
C PHE A 112 9.36 11.97 6.84
N ASP A 113 9.95 11.58 8.01
CA ASP A 113 11.23 10.93 8.47
C ASP A 113 11.09 10.62 10.01
N GLN A 114 12.09 10.04 10.75
CA GLN A 114 12.44 10.19 12.22
C GLN A 114 12.49 8.95 13.22
N LEU A 115 13.64 8.36 13.67
CA LEU A 115 13.81 7.13 14.58
C LEU A 115 13.63 7.34 16.11
N THR A 116 13.83 6.24 16.86
CA THR A 116 13.30 5.97 18.19
C THR A 116 14.25 5.14 19.10
N ARG A 117 13.92 5.00 20.40
CA ARG A 117 14.90 4.70 21.48
C ARG A 117 14.86 3.26 22.06
N TYR A 118 14.18 2.32 21.40
CA TYR A 118 13.90 0.99 21.97
C TYR A 118 14.89 -0.12 21.57
N GLY A 119 16.00 0.23 20.93
CA GLY A 119 16.94 -0.72 20.34
C GLY A 119 16.62 -1.03 18.89
N HIS A 120 17.46 -1.86 18.26
CA HIS A 120 17.37 -2.18 16.84
C HIS A 120 16.50 -3.42 16.59
N PHE A 121 15.65 -3.34 15.57
CA PHE A 121 14.78 -4.42 15.11
C PHE A 121 14.84 -4.52 13.58
N GLU A 122 14.64 -5.72 13.05
CA GLU A 122 14.61 -6.00 11.62
C GLU A 122 13.35 -6.78 11.23
N PHE A 123 12.84 -6.53 10.03
CA PHE A 123 11.63 -7.16 9.52
C PHE A 123 11.88 -8.55 8.97
N THR A 124 10.94 -9.46 9.25
CA THR A 124 10.89 -10.83 8.72
C THR A 124 9.92 -10.96 7.53
N VAL A 125 9.04 -9.96 7.36
CA VAL A 125 8.11 -9.77 6.24
C VAL A 125 8.51 -8.54 5.43
N MET A 126 7.99 -8.36 4.22
CA MET A 126 8.26 -7.17 3.41
C MET A 126 7.60 -5.93 4.07
N PRO A 127 8.35 -4.91 4.52
CA PRO A 127 7.78 -3.71 5.11
C PRO A 127 7.32 -2.71 4.05
N PHE A 128 6.39 -1.82 4.44
CA PHE A 128 6.01 -0.66 3.63
C PHE A 128 7.16 0.36 3.57
N GLY A 129 7.19 1.17 2.51
CA GLY A 129 8.15 2.28 2.34
C GLY A 129 9.44 1.94 1.57
N LEU A 130 9.69 0.66 1.26
CA LEU A 130 10.82 0.26 0.42
C LEU A 130 10.52 0.43 -1.08
N THR A 131 11.44 1.02 -1.84
CA THR A 131 11.23 1.39 -3.26
C THR A 131 10.80 0.21 -4.14
N ASN A 132 11.39 -0.97 -3.97
CA ASN A 132 11.09 -2.13 -4.81
C ASN A 132 9.90 -2.97 -4.29
N ALA A 133 9.30 -2.65 -3.13
CA ALA A 133 8.24 -3.48 -2.53
C ALA A 133 6.96 -3.58 -3.40
N PRO A 134 6.44 -2.49 -4.01
CA PRO A 134 5.26 -2.59 -4.88
C PRO A 134 5.52 -3.44 -6.13
N ALA A 135 6.74 -3.39 -6.69
CA ALA A 135 7.12 -4.18 -7.86
C ALA A 135 7.16 -5.68 -7.55
N VAL A 136 7.78 -6.05 -6.42
CA VAL A 136 7.88 -7.45 -5.99
C VAL A 136 6.50 -8.00 -5.58
N PHE A 137 5.65 -7.19 -4.97
CA PHE A 137 4.27 -7.59 -4.69
C PHE A 137 3.45 -7.75 -5.97
N MET A 138 3.61 -6.87 -6.96
CA MET A 138 2.90 -6.97 -8.23
C MET A 138 3.35 -8.19 -9.06
N ASP A 139 4.64 -8.53 -9.09
CA ASP A 139 5.12 -9.80 -9.67
C ASP A 139 4.48 -11.02 -8.98
N LEU A 140 4.47 -11.04 -7.64
CA LEU A 140 3.79 -12.10 -6.88
C LEU A 140 2.30 -12.22 -7.25
N MET A 141 1.58 -11.09 -7.24
CA MET A 141 0.15 -11.07 -7.56
C MET A 141 -0.13 -11.46 -9.01
N ASN A 142 0.74 -11.08 -9.95
CA ASN A 142 0.64 -11.49 -11.35
C ASN A 142 0.83 -13.01 -11.52
N ARG A 143 1.83 -13.61 -10.86
CA ARG A 143 2.03 -15.07 -10.88
C ARG A 143 0.88 -15.83 -10.25
N VAL A 144 0.34 -15.34 -9.13
CA VAL A 144 -0.83 -15.92 -8.46
C VAL A 144 -2.06 -15.83 -9.36
N CYS A 145 -2.40 -14.64 -9.85
CA CYS A 145 -3.60 -14.40 -10.65
C CYS A 145 -3.49 -14.85 -12.12
N SER A 146 -2.32 -15.30 -12.58
CA SER A 146 -2.03 -15.73 -13.96
C SER A 146 -3.11 -16.59 -14.65
N PRO A 147 -3.81 -17.53 -13.97
CA PRO A 147 -4.90 -18.30 -14.60
C PRO A 147 -6.12 -17.45 -15.06
N TYR A 148 -6.28 -16.24 -14.51
CA TYR A 148 -7.45 -15.38 -14.66
C TYR A 148 -7.12 -13.94 -15.11
N LEU A 149 -5.83 -13.56 -15.12
CA LEU A 149 -5.36 -12.29 -15.69
C LEU A 149 -5.85 -12.12 -17.13
N ASP A 150 -6.19 -10.88 -17.47
CA ASP A 150 -6.65 -10.43 -18.79
C ASP A 150 -7.91 -11.14 -19.34
N ARG A 151 -8.55 -12.00 -18.53
CA ARG A 151 -9.81 -12.69 -18.82
C ARG A 151 -10.97 -12.03 -18.09
N PHE A 152 -10.87 -11.98 -16.76
CA PHE A 152 -11.85 -11.37 -15.86
C PHE A 152 -11.21 -10.75 -14.60
N VAL A 153 -9.87 -10.74 -14.52
CA VAL A 153 -9.09 -10.17 -13.42
C VAL A 153 -8.04 -9.21 -13.97
N ILE A 154 -7.95 -8.03 -13.37
CA ILE A 154 -6.83 -7.08 -13.51
C ILE A 154 -6.20 -6.90 -12.13
N VAL A 155 -4.87 -6.94 -12.07
CA VAL A 155 -4.09 -6.73 -10.84
C VAL A 155 -3.37 -5.39 -10.95
N PHE A 156 -3.46 -4.56 -9.91
CA PHE A 156 -2.70 -3.32 -9.81
C PHE A 156 -2.18 -3.11 -8.39
N ILE A 157 -0.90 -3.43 -8.18
CA ILE A 157 -0.22 -3.38 -6.88
C ILE A 157 -1.02 -4.18 -5.82
N ASP A 158 -1.74 -3.50 -4.93
CA ASP A 158 -2.51 -4.09 -3.82
C ASP A 158 -3.99 -4.35 -4.17
N ASP A 159 -4.52 -3.75 -5.24
CA ASP A 159 -5.93 -3.85 -5.65
C ASP A 159 -6.10 -4.95 -6.73
N ILE A 160 -7.07 -5.86 -6.50
CA ILE A 160 -7.52 -6.85 -7.50
C ILE A 160 -8.90 -6.41 -8.03
N LEU A 161 -8.97 -6.06 -9.30
CA LEU A 161 -10.22 -5.76 -10.00
C LEU A 161 -10.76 -7.04 -10.65
N ILE A 162 -12.03 -7.35 -10.37
CA ILE A 162 -12.75 -8.47 -10.99
C ILE A 162 -13.91 -7.88 -11.79
N TYR A 163 -14.01 -8.21 -13.07
CA TYR A 163 -15.06 -7.72 -13.98
C TYR A 163 -15.80 -8.89 -14.63
N SER A 164 -17.06 -8.69 -14.99
CA SER A 164 -17.96 -9.74 -15.54
C SER A 164 -19.13 -9.07 -16.25
N LYS A 165 -19.77 -9.78 -17.19
CA LYS A 165 -20.92 -9.28 -17.97
C LYS A 165 -22.24 -9.47 -17.23
N THR A 166 -22.39 -10.55 -16.46
CA THR A 166 -23.61 -10.81 -15.65
C THR A 166 -23.30 -10.95 -14.16
N ARG A 167 -24.33 -10.86 -13.32
CA ARG A 167 -24.21 -11.00 -11.87
C ARG A 167 -23.88 -12.44 -11.46
N GLU A 168 -24.40 -13.39 -12.21
CA GLU A 168 -24.26 -14.83 -12.03
C GLU A 168 -22.81 -15.24 -12.31
N GLU A 169 -22.29 -14.81 -13.46
CA GLU A 169 -20.87 -14.94 -13.84
C GLU A 169 -19.95 -14.26 -12.81
N HIS A 170 -20.31 -13.05 -12.34
CA HIS A 170 -19.52 -12.35 -11.32
C HIS A 170 -19.44 -13.11 -9.99
N VAL A 171 -20.51 -13.80 -9.60
CA VAL A 171 -20.52 -14.66 -8.40
C VAL A 171 -19.59 -15.86 -8.55
N GLU A 172 -19.45 -16.41 -9.75
CA GLU A 172 -18.51 -17.50 -10.05
C GLU A 172 -17.05 -17.00 -10.09
N HIS A 173 -16.79 -15.91 -10.81
CA HIS A 173 -15.47 -15.27 -10.85
C HIS A 173 -14.97 -14.87 -9.45
N LEU A 174 -15.84 -14.33 -8.59
CA LEU A 174 -15.52 -14.07 -7.18
C LEU A 174 -15.12 -15.34 -6.43
N ARG A 175 -15.82 -16.46 -6.63
CA ARG A 175 -15.45 -17.74 -5.98
C ARG A 175 -14.10 -18.27 -6.45
N LEU A 176 -13.80 -18.14 -7.75
CA LEU A 176 -12.52 -18.57 -8.33
C LEU A 176 -11.34 -17.76 -7.76
N VAL A 177 -11.46 -16.43 -7.74
CA VAL A 177 -10.39 -15.56 -7.21
C VAL A 177 -10.24 -15.72 -5.70
N LEU A 178 -11.33 -15.78 -4.93
CA LEU A 178 -11.23 -15.98 -3.48
C LEU A 178 -10.74 -17.39 -3.11
N GLY A 179 -11.04 -18.40 -3.93
CA GLY A 179 -10.47 -19.75 -3.83
C GLY A 179 -8.96 -19.77 -4.06
N LEU A 180 -8.50 -19.05 -5.07
CA LEU A 180 -7.08 -18.86 -5.38
C LEU A 180 -6.34 -18.10 -4.26
N VAL A 181 -6.85 -16.95 -3.83
CA VAL A 181 -6.28 -16.15 -2.73
C VAL A 181 -6.18 -16.98 -1.43
N LYS A 182 -7.22 -17.77 -1.12
CA LYS A 182 -7.23 -18.72 0.01
C LYS A 182 -6.18 -19.82 -0.13
N LYS A 183 -6.01 -20.39 -1.33
CA LYS A 183 -5.00 -21.44 -1.62
C LYS A 183 -3.58 -20.91 -1.41
N GLU A 184 -3.30 -19.72 -1.94
CA GLU A 184 -1.99 -19.07 -1.87
C GLU A 184 -1.72 -18.35 -0.52
N LYS A 185 -2.59 -18.58 0.48
CA LYS A 185 -2.54 -17.98 1.84
C LYS A 185 -2.28 -16.47 1.77
N LEU A 186 -2.99 -15.80 0.87
CA LEU A 186 -3.08 -14.35 0.79
C LEU A 186 -4.36 -13.92 1.53
N TYR A 187 -4.35 -12.68 2.00
CA TYR A 187 -5.42 -12.10 2.79
C TYR A 187 -5.84 -10.77 2.18
N ALA A 188 -7.13 -10.49 2.16
CA ALA A 188 -7.71 -9.29 1.60
C ALA A 188 -8.43 -8.49 2.69
N LYS A 189 -8.29 -7.16 2.68
CA LYS A 189 -9.06 -6.29 3.57
C LYS A 189 -10.34 -5.85 2.88
N PHE A 190 -11.50 -6.21 3.44
CA PHE A 190 -12.79 -5.80 2.86
C PHE A 190 -13.06 -4.31 3.13
N SER A 191 -12.70 -3.46 2.16
CA SER A 191 -13.04 -2.02 2.19
C SER A 191 -14.36 -1.78 1.46
N LYS A 192 -15.31 -1.10 2.12
CA LYS A 192 -16.60 -0.77 1.49
C LYS A 192 -16.42 0.38 0.48
N TYR A 193 -16.86 0.14 -0.76
CA TYR A 193 -16.84 1.10 -1.88
C TYR A 193 -17.33 2.54 -1.60
N PRO A 194 -18.34 2.81 -0.74
CA PRO A 194 -18.84 4.17 -0.50
C PRO A 194 -17.74 5.15 -0.05
N ILE A 195 -16.75 4.69 0.71
CA ILE A 195 -15.69 5.54 1.27
C ILE A 195 -14.79 6.12 0.16
N LYS A 196 -14.47 5.34 -0.89
CA LYS A 196 -13.69 5.83 -2.04
C LYS A 196 -14.51 6.85 -2.85
N ILE A 197 -15.83 6.65 -3.00
CA ILE A 197 -16.73 7.60 -3.70
C ILE A 197 -16.91 8.89 -2.89
N GLU A 198 -17.13 8.80 -1.58
CA GLU A 198 -17.23 9.96 -0.68
C GLU A 198 -15.95 10.79 -0.67
N ALA A 199 -14.76 10.16 -0.75
CA ALA A 199 -13.50 10.88 -0.86
C ALA A 199 -13.45 11.77 -2.12
N VAL A 200 -13.90 11.26 -3.28
CA VAL A 200 -13.99 12.03 -4.54
C VAL A 200 -15.04 13.13 -4.44
N LYS A 201 -16.23 12.86 -3.87
CA LYS A 201 -17.26 13.89 -3.62
C LYS A 201 -16.73 15.03 -2.74
N ASN A 202 -15.90 14.70 -1.77
CA ASN A 202 -15.30 15.63 -0.81
C ASN A 202 -13.99 16.28 -1.29
N TRP A 203 -13.53 16.05 -2.53
CA TRP A 203 -12.42 16.79 -3.10
C TRP A 203 -12.72 18.28 -3.15
N LYS A 204 -11.82 19.06 -2.54
CA LYS A 204 -11.80 20.52 -2.57
C LYS A 204 -11.14 20.97 -3.88
N ALA A 205 -11.59 22.11 -4.41
CA ALA A 205 -10.91 22.76 -5.54
C ALA A 205 -9.40 22.96 -5.22
N PRO A 206 -8.49 22.58 -6.14
CA PRO A 206 -7.08 22.94 -6.06
C PRO A 206 -6.87 24.43 -5.83
N ARG A 207 -5.79 24.80 -5.14
CA ARG A 207 -5.46 26.20 -4.81
C ARG A 207 -4.08 26.65 -5.30
N THR A 208 -3.35 25.75 -5.93
CA THR A 208 -1.94 25.92 -6.30
C THR A 208 -1.65 25.18 -7.61
N PRO A 209 -0.87 25.76 -8.53
CA PRO A 209 -0.47 25.09 -9.76
C PRO A 209 0.66 24.09 -9.47
N SER A 210 0.67 22.97 -10.21
CA SER A 210 1.76 21.98 -10.14
C SER A 210 3.04 22.46 -10.83
N GLU A 211 2.93 23.39 -11.78
CA GLU A 211 4.06 24.02 -12.47
C GLU A 211 4.43 25.34 -11.80
N LYS A 212 5.70 25.47 -11.40
CA LYS A 212 6.24 26.78 -10.99
C LYS A 212 6.29 27.70 -12.22
N CYS A 213 5.94 28.97 -12.05
CA CYS A 213 5.94 30.06 -13.05
C CYS A 213 4.70 30.22 -13.97
N LYS A 214 3.52 29.67 -13.63
CA LYS A 214 2.23 30.10 -14.22
C LYS A 214 1.30 30.70 -13.16
N THR A 215 0.49 31.69 -13.53
CA THR A 215 -0.63 32.16 -12.70
C THR A 215 -1.69 31.05 -12.59
N PHE A 216 -2.30 30.93 -11.42
CA PHE A 216 -3.33 29.93 -11.15
C PHE A 216 -4.69 30.61 -11.15
N ASP A 217 -5.29 30.67 -12.34
CA ASP A 217 -6.60 31.30 -12.56
C ASP A 217 -7.69 30.22 -12.49
N TRP A 218 -8.38 30.15 -11.35
CA TRP A 218 -9.51 29.24 -11.11
C TRP A 218 -10.83 30.00 -11.29
N GLY A 219 -11.34 29.99 -12.52
CA GLY A 219 -12.61 30.59 -12.90
C GLY A 219 -13.77 29.59 -12.98
N GLU A 220 -14.89 30.05 -13.55
CA GLU A 220 -16.12 29.27 -13.66
C GLU A 220 -15.95 28.03 -14.57
N GLU A 221 -15.14 28.11 -15.62
CA GLU A 221 -14.87 26.97 -16.51
C GLU A 221 -14.10 25.85 -15.79
N GLN A 222 -13.11 26.21 -14.95
CA GLN A 222 -12.31 25.27 -14.18
C GLN A 222 -13.16 24.59 -13.09
N GLU A 223 -14.02 25.36 -12.42
CA GLU A 223 -14.97 24.82 -11.43
C GLU A 223 -16.00 23.89 -12.11
N LEU A 224 -16.56 24.27 -13.25
CA LEU A 224 -17.51 23.45 -14.01
C LEU A 224 -16.86 22.13 -14.48
N ALA A 225 -15.62 22.18 -15.00
CA ALA A 225 -14.86 21.00 -15.38
C ALA A 225 -14.57 20.09 -14.16
N PHE A 226 -14.20 20.68 -13.03
CA PHE A 226 -13.93 19.96 -11.78
C PHE A 226 -15.17 19.25 -11.23
N GLN A 227 -16.33 19.92 -11.18
CA GLN A 227 -17.59 19.29 -10.76
C GLN A 227 -18.06 18.22 -11.76
N THR A 228 -17.90 18.46 -13.06
CA THR A 228 -18.19 17.46 -14.11
C THR A 228 -17.33 16.19 -13.96
N LEU A 229 -16.04 16.35 -13.63
CA LEU A 229 -15.15 15.22 -13.34
C LEU A 229 -15.60 14.47 -12.08
N LYS A 230 -15.91 15.19 -10.99
CA LYS A 230 -16.40 14.58 -9.74
C LYS A 230 -17.68 13.79 -9.95
N ASP A 231 -18.63 14.33 -10.71
CA ASP A 231 -19.87 13.64 -11.07
C ASP A 231 -19.58 12.35 -11.87
N LYS A 232 -18.78 12.45 -12.94
CA LYS A 232 -18.39 11.29 -13.75
C LYS A 232 -17.68 10.20 -12.94
N PHE A 233 -16.75 10.56 -12.05
CA PHE A 233 -16.08 9.57 -11.18
C PHE A 233 -17.02 8.93 -10.15
N CYS A 234 -18.13 9.58 -9.79
CA CYS A 234 -19.10 9.06 -8.82
C CYS A 234 -20.25 8.26 -9.45
N ASN A 235 -20.64 8.61 -10.67
CA ASN A 235 -21.91 8.19 -11.28
C ASN A 235 -21.76 7.53 -12.67
N ALA A 236 -20.66 7.76 -13.40
CA ALA A 236 -20.43 7.07 -14.67
C ALA A 236 -19.72 5.72 -14.45
N PRO A 237 -19.90 4.73 -15.35
CA PRO A 237 -19.00 3.58 -15.40
C PRO A 237 -17.61 4.07 -15.80
N VAL A 238 -16.71 4.23 -14.83
CA VAL A 238 -15.33 4.71 -15.00
C VAL A 238 -14.51 3.81 -15.94
N LEU A 239 -14.98 2.59 -16.18
CA LEU A 239 -14.48 1.68 -17.20
C LEU A 239 -15.57 1.46 -18.26
N ALA A 240 -15.52 2.25 -19.33
CA ALA A 240 -15.96 1.75 -20.63
C ALA A 240 -14.84 0.85 -21.16
N LEU A 241 -15.17 -0.41 -21.50
CA LEU A 241 -14.27 -1.22 -22.32
C LEU A 241 -14.10 -0.49 -23.67
N PRO A 242 -12.90 -0.43 -24.26
CA PRO A 242 -12.78 -0.10 -25.67
C PRO A 242 -13.57 -1.14 -26.48
N ASP A 243 -14.37 -0.69 -27.44
CA ASP A 243 -15.17 -1.58 -28.28
C ASP A 243 -14.27 -2.38 -29.24
N GLY A 244 -14.09 -3.68 -28.97
CA GLY A 244 -13.42 -4.65 -29.87
C GLY A 244 -12.12 -5.23 -29.32
#